data_AF-M1BWP7-F1
#
_entry.id   AF-M1BWP7-F1
#
_cell.length_a   1.000
_cell.length_b   1.000
_cell.length_c   1.000
_cell.angle_alpha   90.00
_cell.angle_beta   90.00
_cell.angle_gamma   90.00
#
_symmetry.space_group_name_H-M   'P 1'
#
loop_
_entity.id
_entity.type
_entity.pdbx_description
1 polymer ?
#
loop_
_entity_poly.entity_id
_entity_poly.type
_entity_poly.pdbx_seq_one_letter_code
_entity_poly.pdbx_strand_id
1 'polypeptide(L)'
;MGEDLFWAIRGGGGTSFGLIISWKVKLLDIPEKVTVFNVPRTLEQNVTQLVYKWQHIADKVDDNLILRIFLRNSEFPFGGGQRTIHASFTACT
;
A
#
# COMPACT_ATOMS: atom_id res chain seq x y z
N MET A 1 -6.81 -8.24 -31.33
CA MET A 1 -5.51 -8.52 -30.68
C MET A 1 -5.49 -10.01 -30.35
N GLY A 2 -4.38 -10.71 -30.62
CA GLY A 2 -4.23 -12.12 -30.25
C GLY A 2 -3.95 -12.29 -28.75
N GLU A 3 -4.13 -13.51 -28.24
CA GLU A 3 -4.01 -13.82 -26.79
C GLU A 3 -2.60 -13.55 -26.23
N ASP A 4 -1.54 -13.87 -26.97
CA ASP A 4 -0.16 -13.67 -26.51
C ASP A 4 0.15 -12.19 -26.26
N LEU A 5 -0.26 -11.32 -27.19
CA LEU A 5 -0.10 -9.88 -27.04
C LEU A 5 -1.00 -9.36 -25.92
N PHE A 6 -2.23 -9.87 -25.80
CA PHE A 6 -3.15 -9.46 -24.73
C PHE A 6 -2.65 -9.85 -23.34
N TRP A 7 -2.00 -11.00 -23.22
CA TRP A 7 -1.34 -11.42 -21.99
C TRP A 7 -0.15 -10.52 -21.67
N ALA A 8 0.72 -10.28 -22.66
CA ALA A 8 1.95 -9.49 -22.47
C ALA A 8 1.67 -8.06 -21.97
N ILE A 9 0.64 -7.41 -22.48
CA ILE A 9 0.31 -6.03 -22.07
C ILE A 9 -0.31 -5.94 -20.66
N ARG A 10 -0.74 -7.07 -20.05
CA ARG A 10 -1.38 -7.12 -18.71
C ARG A 10 -0.38 -7.39 -17.58
N GLY A 11 0.84 -6.86 -17.70
CA GLY A 11 1.86 -6.97 -16.66
C GLY A 11 3.31 -6.86 -17.16
N GLY A 12 3.55 -7.06 -18.46
CA GLY A 12 4.89 -7.03 -19.06
C GLY A 12 5.49 -5.65 -19.31
N GLY A 13 4.79 -4.57 -18.94
CA GLY A 13 5.21 -3.19 -19.18
C GLY A 13 4.80 -2.68 -20.56
N GLY A 14 4.08 -1.56 -20.60
CA GLY A 14 3.43 -1.07 -21.84
C GLY A 14 4.39 -0.63 -22.95
N THR A 15 5.58 -0.11 -22.60
CA THR A 15 6.53 0.45 -23.59
C THR A 15 7.12 -0.59 -24.53
N SER A 16 7.15 -1.86 -24.12
CA SER A 16 7.73 -2.96 -24.91
C SER A 16 6.80 -3.51 -26.00
N PHE A 17 5.50 -3.22 -25.93
CA PHE A 17 4.47 -3.86 -26.76
C PHE A 17 3.61 -2.86 -27.55
N GLY A 18 4.10 -1.62 -27.70
CA GLY A 18 3.47 -0.55 -28.48
C GLY A 18 2.75 0.50 -27.65
N LEU A 19 2.10 1.46 -28.32
CA LEU A 19 1.34 2.52 -27.67
C LEU A 19 -0.10 2.05 -27.38
N ILE A 20 -0.42 1.85 -26.10
CA ILE A 20 -1.77 1.45 -25.68
C ILE A 20 -2.68 2.68 -25.70
N ILE A 21 -3.70 2.66 -26.57
CA ILE A 21 -4.62 3.80 -26.75
C ILE A 21 -5.84 3.76 -25.81
N SER A 22 -6.26 2.56 -25.38
CA SER A 22 -7.42 2.39 -24.50
C SER A 22 -7.41 1.03 -23.80
N TRP A 23 -8.14 0.96 -22.68
CA TRP A 23 -8.41 -0.27 -21.94
C TRP A 23 -9.91 -0.47 -21.77
N LYS A 24 -10.38 -1.70 -21.96
CA LYS A 24 -11.71 -2.12 -21.50
C LYS A 24 -11.56 -2.77 -20.13
N VAL A 25 -11.97 -2.05 -19.09
CA VAL A 25 -11.90 -2.52 -17.70
C VAL A 25 -13.21 -3.16 -17.27
N LYS A 26 -13.14 -4.12 -16.35
CA LYS A 26 -14.31 -4.70 -15.67
C LYS A 26 -14.46 -3.99 -14.32
N LEU A 27 -15.61 -3.35 -14.11
CA LEU A 27 -15.97 -2.81 -12.80
C LEU A 27 -16.33 -3.96 -11.86
N LEU A 28 -15.98 -3.81 -10.58
CA LEU A 28 -16.31 -4.76 -9.53
C LEU A 28 -17.23 -4.07 -8.52
N ASP A 29 -18.16 -4.84 -7.97
CA ASP A 29 -19.05 -4.37 -6.91
C ASP A 29 -18.29 -4.25 -5.60
N ILE A 30 -18.57 -3.18 -4.85
CA ILE A 30 -18.01 -2.93 -3.52
C ILE A 30 -19.14 -2.66 -2.52
N PRO A 31 -18.91 -2.86 -1.22
CA PRO A 31 -19.86 -2.45 -0.19
C PRO A 31 -20.17 -0.95 -0.28
N GLU A 32 -21.42 -0.57 0.02
CA GLU A 32 -21.85 0.84 0.05
C GLU A 32 -21.05 1.67 1.07
N LYS A 33 -20.61 1.03 2.16
CA LYS A 33 -19.81 1.64 3.22
C LYS A 33 -18.57 0.82 3.47
N VAL A 34 -17.43 1.50 3.50
CA VAL A 34 -16.12 0.93 3.85
C VAL A 34 -15.57 1.63 5.09
N THR A 35 -14.68 0.96 5.81
CA THR A 35 -14.03 1.52 7.01
C THR A 35 -12.55 1.75 6.75
N VAL A 36 -12.06 2.95 7.06
CA VAL A 36 -10.63 3.28 6.93
C VAL A 36 -10.04 3.66 8.28
N PHE A 37 -8.78 3.29 8.52
CA PHE A 37 -8.02 3.73 9.68
C PHE A 37 -6.62 4.21 9.30
N ASN A 38 -6.09 5.10 10.13
CA ASN A 38 -4.71 5.58 10.07
C ASN A 38 -4.16 5.70 11.49
N VAL A 39 -3.17 4.88 11.81
CA VAL A 39 -2.55 4.82 13.13
C VAL A 39 -1.07 5.22 13.00
N PRO A 40 -0.71 6.46 13.36
CA PRO A 40 0.68 6.91 13.37
C PRO A 40 1.44 6.37 14.59
N ARG A 41 2.71 5.99 14.39
CA ARG A 41 3.65 5.56 15.43
C ARG A 41 5.05 6.08 15.15
N THR A 42 5.75 6.53 16.19
CA THR A 42 7.16 6.94 16.11
C THR A 42 8.10 5.88 16.66
N LEU A 43 9.40 6.05 16.46
CA LEU A 43 10.42 5.11 16.95
C LEU A 43 10.35 4.91 18.48
N GLU A 44 10.07 5.98 19.22
CA GLU A 44 9.94 6.01 20.68
C GLU A 44 8.70 5.26 21.15
N GLN A 45 7.74 5.02 20.25
CA GLN A 45 6.54 4.24 20.47
C GLN A 45 6.70 2.78 19.99
N ASN A 46 7.93 2.26 19.99
CA ASN A 46 8.27 0.88 19.62
C ASN A 46 7.87 0.49 18.18
N VAL A 47 7.96 1.43 17.23
CA VAL A 47 7.56 1.18 15.83
C VAL A 47 8.27 -0.02 15.20
N THR A 48 9.52 -0.29 15.56
CA THR A 48 10.29 -1.41 15.03
C THR A 48 9.61 -2.76 15.30
N GLN A 49 9.09 -2.96 16.51
CA GLN A 49 8.38 -4.20 16.86
C GLN A 49 7.04 -4.32 16.12
N LEU A 50 6.35 -3.19 15.92
CA LEU A 50 5.08 -3.16 15.18
C LEU A 50 5.29 -3.45 13.69
N VAL A 51 6.33 -2.89 13.07
CA VAL A 51 6.70 -3.18 11.68
C VAL A 51 7.09 -4.66 11.54
N TYR A 52 7.89 -5.19 12.47
CA TYR A 52 8.26 -6.61 12.47
C TYR A 52 7.01 -7.50 12.54
N LYS A 53 6.06 -7.20 13.44
CA LYS A 53 4.79 -7.94 13.51
C LYS A 53 4.00 -7.80 12.21
N TRP A 54 3.88 -6.59 11.66
CA TRP A 54 3.16 -6.34 10.41
C TRP A 54 3.70 -7.20 9.26
N GLN A 55 5.03 -7.33 9.12
CA GLN A 55 5.64 -8.17 8.09
C GLN A 55 5.21 -9.64 8.14
N HIS A 56 4.78 -10.14 9.31
CA HIS A 56 4.37 -11.54 9.49
C HIS A 56 2.86 -11.77 9.39
N ILE A 57 2.05 -10.73 9.51
CA ILE A 57 0.58 -10.84 9.53
C ILE A 57 -0.10 -10.21 8.33
N ALA A 58 0.54 -9.23 7.66
CA ALA A 58 -0.12 -8.43 6.62
C ALA A 58 -0.56 -9.26 5.40
N ASP A 59 0.09 -10.40 5.15
CA ASP A 59 -0.26 -11.35 4.09
C ASP A 59 -1.30 -12.41 4.52
N LYS A 60 -1.72 -12.41 5.78
CA LYS A 60 -2.60 -13.43 6.39
C LYS A 60 -3.88 -12.87 7.00
N VAL A 61 -4.11 -11.56 6.84
CA VAL A 61 -5.36 -10.92 7.26
C VAL A 61 -6.50 -11.36 6.34
N ASP A 62 -7.75 -11.07 6.76
CA ASP A 62 -8.94 -11.29 5.94
C ASP A 62 -8.78 -10.61 4.57
N ASP A 63 -9.27 -11.26 3.50
CA ASP A 63 -9.14 -10.74 2.12
C ASP A 63 -9.84 -9.38 1.92
N ASN A 64 -10.83 -9.05 2.76
CA ASN A 64 -11.46 -7.74 2.74
C ASN A 64 -10.62 -6.66 3.45
N LEU A 65 -9.56 -7.02 4.18
CA LEU A 65 -8.71 -6.09 4.92
C LEU A 65 -7.37 -5.85 4.21
N ILE A 66 -7.17 -4.65 3.67
CA ILE A 66 -5.87 -4.25 3.10
C ILE A 66 -5.05 -3.52 4.15
N LEU A 67 -4.02 -4.15 4.72
CA LEU A 67 -3.15 -3.54 5.74
C LEU A 67 -1.82 -3.02 5.16
N ARG A 68 -1.63 -1.69 5.11
CA ARG A 68 -0.44 -1.01 4.55
C ARG A 68 0.33 -0.21 5.60
N ILE A 69 1.63 -0.01 5.37
CA ILE A 69 2.47 0.91 6.14
C ILE A 69 3.09 1.96 5.22
N PHE A 70 3.09 3.22 5.67
CA PHE A 70 3.95 4.27 5.13
C PHE A 70 5.05 4.61 6.14
N LEU A 71 6.30 4.32 5.79
CA LEU A 71 7.49 4.70 6.56
C LEU A 71 8.06 6.01 6.02
N ARG A 72 8.30 6.97 6.90
CA ARG A 72 8.90 8.28 6.57
C ARG A 72 9.87 8.69 7.67
N ASN A 73 10.86 9.51 7.32
CA ASN A 73 11.55 10.30 8.34
C ASN A 73 10.62 11.44 8.78
N SER A 74 10.64 11.79 10.07
CA SER A 74 9.96 12.97 10.59
C SER A 74 10.88 13.73 11.53
N GLU A 75 10.75 15.04 11.58
CA GLU A 75 11.48 15.88 12.53
C GLU A 75 10.68 16.04 13.81
N PHE A 76 11.37 16.01 14.96
CA PHE A 76 10.71 16.33 16.22
C PHE A 76 10.34 17.81 16.28
N PRO A 77 9.06 18.15 16.55
CA PRO A 77 8.62 19.54 16.62
C PRO A 77 9.39 20.39 17.64
N PHE A 78 10.00 19.76 18.65
CA PHE A 78 10.70 20.44 19.75
C PHE A 78 12.17 20.00 19.91
N GLY A 79 12.72 19.23 18.97
CA GLY A 79 14.01 18.52 19.11
C GLY A 79 15.20 19.15 18.37
N GLY A 80 15.10 20.41 17.92
CA GLY A 80 16.23 21.10 17.27
C GLY A 80 16.78 20.39 16.03
N GLY A 81 15.92 19.78 15.21
CA GLY A 81 16.32 19.04 14.00
C GLY A 81 16.64 17.55 14.21
N GLN A 82 16.42 17.00 15.41
CA GLN A 82 16.44 15.54 15.59
C GLN A 82 15.40 14.84 14.70
N ARG A 83 15.86 13.86 13.93
CA ARG A 83 15.04 13.03 13.06
C ARG A 83 14.63 11.74 13.79
N THR A 84 13.38 11.33 13.61
CA THR A 84 12.86 10.02 14.01
C THR A 84 12.21 9.32 12.82
N ILE A 85 11.93 8.03 12.98
CA ILE A 85 11.15 7.25 12.03
C ILE A 85 9.68 7.31 12.43
N HIS A 86 8.84 7.65 11.46
CA HIS A 86 7.40 7.68 11.60
C HIS A 86 6.79 6.62 10.67
N ALA A 87 6.00 5.71 11.25
CA ALA A 87 5.18 4.75 10.51
C ALA A 87 3.71 5.12 10.63
N SER A 88 3.01 5.15 9.50
CA SER A 88 1.55 5.25 9.45
C SER A 88 1.00 3.90 8.99
N PHE A 89 0.33 3.20 9.92
CA PHE A 89 -0.38 1.96 9.64
C PHE A 89 -1.78 2.29 9.16
N THR A 90 -2.10 1.94 7.92
CA THR A 90 -3.39 2.23 7.30
C THR A 90 -4.09 0.95 6.91
N ALA A 91 -5.41 0.87 7.07
CA ALA A 91 -6.16 -0.15 6.36
C ALA A 91 -7.54 0.32 5.92
N CYS A 92 -8.13 -0.52 5.09
CA CYS A 92 -9.47 -0.41 4.55
C CYS A 92 -10.14 -1.78 4.65
N THR A 93 -11.40 -1.81 5.08
CA THR A 93 -12.32 -2.96 5.01
C THR A 93 -13.56 -2.61 4.22
#